data_AF-A0A3D3LDJ3-F1
#
_entry.id   AF-A0A3D3LDJ3-F1
#
_cell.length_a   1.000
_cell.length_b   1.000
_cell.length_c   1.000
_cell.angle_alpha   90.00
_cell.angle_beta   90.00
_cell.angle_gamma   90.00
#
_symmetry.space_group_name_H-M   'P 1'
#
loop_
_entity.id
_entity.type
_entity.pdbx_description
1 polymer ?
#
loop_
_entity_poly.entity_id
_entity_poly.type
_entity_poly.pdbx_seq_one_letter_code
_entity_poly.pdbx_strand_id
1 'polypeptide(L)'
;MSFDPNLPVENSLIDAVELRAQFNGLKALMDAIPAVTGAQIDAVNTLPAGEEATVTVAVDGGTLRFTFGIPQGENGGEGAPGEVTAAQLAEAIATRASSVAGVSQLEMTPDAEYNPGQIQELAGKYNELLQALQSEA
;
A
#
# COMPACT_ATOMS: atom_id res chain seq x y z
N MET A 1 59.60 1.21 14.01
CA MET A 1 59.96 2.38 13.18
C MET A 1 59.00 2.41 12.01
N SER A 2 58.68 3.59 11.48
CA SER A 2 57.91 3.71 10.24
C SER A 2 58.74 3.19 9.06
N PHE A 3 58.08 2.71 8.01
CA PHE A 3 58.77 2.37 6.76
C PHE A 3 59.48 3.60 6.20
N ASP A 4 60.73 3.43 5.77
CA ASP A 4 61.52 4.48 5.11
C ASP A 4 61.99 3.95 3.74
N PRO A 5 61.49 4.51 2.62
CA PRO A 5 61.84 4.04 1.29
C PRO A 5 63.31 4.28 0.91
N ASN A 6 64.08 5.05 1.68
CA ASN A 6 65.50 5.31 1.42
C ASN A 6 66.43 4.30 2.12
N LEU A 7 65.88 3.33 2.85
CA LEU A 7 66.62 2.28 3.53
C LEU A 7 66.29 0.88 2.95
N PRO A 8 67.23 -0.07 3.00
CA PRO A 8 68.62 0.10 3.41
C PRO A 8 69.45 0.86 2.37
N VAL A 9 70.47 1.58 2.83
CA VAL A 9 71.35 2.36 1.94
C VAL A 9 72.15 1.41 1.05
N GLU A 10 72.20 1.70 -0.24
CA GLU A 10 73.00 0.92 -1.18
C GLU A 10 74.48 0.86 -0.76
N ASN A 11 75.12 -0.30 -0.97
CA ASN A 11 76.52 -0.55 -0.58
C ASN A 11 76.81 -0.53 0.93
N SER A 12 75.79 -0.58 1.80
CA SER A 12 76.00 -0.84 3.24
C SER A 12 76.14 -2.34 3.52
N LEU A 13 76.76 -2.67 4.67
CA LEU A 13 76.64 -4.03 5.20
C LEU A 13 75.17 -4.33 5.52
N ILE A 14 74.77 -5.59 5.32
CA ILE A 14 73.41 -6.03 5.62
C ILE A 14 73.22 -6.04 7.14
N ASP A 15 72.27 -5.25 7.63
CA ASP A 15 71.82 -5.29 9.02
C ASP A 15 70.43 -5.96 9.11
N ALA A 16 70.39 -7.10 9.80
CA ALA A 16 69.15 -7.85 10.00
C ALA A 16 68.13 -7.09 10.89
N VAL A 17 68.57 -6.19 11.77
CA VAL A 17 67.68 -5.35 12.57
C VAL A 17 66.97 -4.33 11.68
N GLU A 18 67.72 -3.67 10.79
CA GLU A 18 67.17 -2.68 9.85
C GLU A 18 66.16 -3.31 8.89
N LEU A 19 66.51 -4.44 8.28
CA LEU A 19 65.61 -5.17 7.38
C LEU A 19 64.32 -5.58 8.08
N ARG A 20 64.39 -6.15 9.30
CA ARG A 20 63.20 -6.51 10.08
C ARG A 20 62.35 -5.28 10.40
N ALA A 21 62.97 -4.15 10.71
CA ALA A 21 62.24 -2.90 10.96
C ALA A 21 61.51 -2.41 9.70
N GLN A 22 62.15 -2.44 8.52
CA GLN A 22 61.53 -2.07 7.24
C GLN A 22 60.37 -2.99 6.87
N PHE A 23 60.53 -4.31 6.98
CA PHE A 23 59.44 -5.26 6.68
C PHE A 23 58.25 -5.11 7.63
N ASN A 24 58.49 -4.89 8.92
CA ASN A 24 57.42 -4.62 9.88
C ASN A 24 56.73 -3.28 9.60
N GLY A 25 57.48 -2.26 9.19
CA GLY A 25 56.92 -0.97 8.76
C GLY A 25 56.04 -1.09 7.52
N LEU A 26 56.49 -1.84 6.52
CA LEU A 26 55.70 -2.13 5.32
C LEU A 26 54.43 -2.93 5.66
N LYS A 27 54.53 -3.95 6.52
CA LYS A 27 53.36 -4.71 7.00
C LYS A 27 52.35 -3.81 7.69
N ALA A 28 52.81 -2.89 8.54
CA ALA A 28 51.93 -1.91 9.19
C ALA A 28 51.23 -0.99 8.17
N LEU A 29 51.93 -0.55 7.11
CA LEU A 29 51.31 0.21 6.02
C LEU A 29 50.27 -0.62 5.26
N MET A 30 50.58 -1.89 4.97
CA MET A 30 49.64 -2.80 4.30
C MET A 30 48.39 -3.06 5.15
N ASP A 31 48.56 -3.24 6.46
CA ASP A 31 47.45 -3.43 7.40
C ASP A 31 46.58 -2.19 7.56
N ALA A 32 47.17 -1.00 7.34
CA ALA A 32 46.47 0.26 7.39
C ALA A 32 45.71 0.59 6.09
N ILE A 33 45.88 -0.19 5.01
CA ILE A 33 45.07 -0.02 3.79
C ILE A 33 43.62 -0.32 4.16
N PRO A 34 42.69 0.66 3.99
CA PRO A 34 41.29 0.44 4.32
C PRO A 34 40.73 -0.69 3.47
N ALA A 35 40.36 -1.79 4.11
CA ALA A 35 39.62 -2.86 3.47
C ALA A 35 38.13 -2.48 3.42
N VAL A 36 37.42 -2.98 2.40
CA VAL A 36 35.95 -2.96 2.45
C VAL A 36 35.53 -4.01 3.48
N THR A 37 34.93 -3.56 4.57
CA THR A 37 34.51 -4.39 5.71
C THR A 37 33.04 -4.76 5.65
N GLY A 38 32.25 -4.10 4.80
CA GLY A 38 30.85 -4.42 4.60
C GLY A 38 30.16 -3.52 3.57
N ALA A 39 28.87 -3.77 3.39
CA ALA A 39 27.98 -2.97 2.56
C ALA A 39 26.68 -2.71 3.33
N GLN A 40 26.16 -1.50 3.23
CA GLN A 40 24.91 -1.07 3.85
C GLN A 40 24.07 -0.27 2.84
N ILE A 41 22.76 -0.42 2.96
CA ILE A 41 21.78 0.41 2.25
C ILE A 41 21.34 1.52 3.21
N ASP A 42 21.53 2.77 2.78
CA ASP A 42 21.24 3.96 3.58
C ASP A 42 19.82 4.43 3.34
N ALA A 43 19.41 4.47 2.08
CA ALA A 43 18.08 4.89 1.68
C ALA A 43 17.62 4.15 0.43
N VAL A 44 16.31 3.92 0.39
CA VAL A 44 15.58 3.49 -0.80
C VAL A 44 14.47 4.50 -1.02
N ASN A 45 14.63 5.35 -2.02
CA ASN A 45 13.68 6.39 -2.37
C ASN A 45 12.80 5.91 -3.52
N THR A 46 11.50 6.14 -3.39
CA THR A 46 10.57 5.93 -4.49
C THR A 46 10.63 7.14 -5.43
N LEU A 47 10.93 6.89 -6.70
CA LEU A 47 10.93 7.89 -7.76
C LEU A 47 9.58 7.91 -8.49
N PRO A 48 9.17 9.03 -9.11
CA PRO A 48 8.03 9.06 -10.01
C PRO A 48 8.07 7.97 -11.10
N ALA A 49 6.89 7.55 -11.56
CA ALA A 49 6.78 6.58 -12.66
C ALA A 49 7.41 7.15 -13.95
N GLY A 50 8.15 6.31 -14.66
CA GLY A 50 8.85 6.68 -15.90
C GLY A 50 10.22 7.34 -15.71
N GLU A 51 10.63 7.66 -14.48
CA GLU A 51 12.03 8.03 -14.21
C GLU A 51 12.96 6.81 -14.32
N GLU A 52 14.25 7.05 -14.58
CA GLU A 52 15.25 5.99 -14.59
C GLU A 52 15.63 5.56 -13.17
N ALA A 53 15.88 4.27 -12.98
CA ALA A 53 16.40 3.78 -11.70
C ALA A 53 17.82 4.31 -11.47
N THR A 54 18.11 4.73 -10.24
CA THR A 54 19.42 5.29 -9.87
C THR A 54 20.04 4.55 -8.70
N VAL A 55 21.37 4.52 -8.68
CA VAL A 55 22.16 4.08 -7.53
C VAL A 55 23.33 5.03 -7.32
N THR A 56 23.56 5.41 -6.08
CA THR A 56 24.75 6.13 -5.66
C THR A 56 25.48 5.32 -4.61
N VAL A 57 26.81 5.32 -4.67
CA VAL A 57 27.68 4.60 -3.74
C VAL A 57 28.73 5.54 -3.17
N ALA A 58 28.92 5.46 -1.85
CA ALA A 58 29.99 6.14 -1.13
C ALA A 58 30.76 5.13 -0.26
N VAL A 59 32.00 5.47 0.10
CA VAL A 59 32.81 4.70 1.05
C VAL A 59 32.94 5.50 2.33
N ASP A 60 32.45 4.94 3.43
CA ASP A 60 32.59 5.52 4.78
C ASP A 60 33.15 4.47 5.75
N GLY A 61 34.33 4.73 6.32
CA GLY A 61 34.97 3.82 7.27
C GLY A 61 35.20 2.39 6.78
N GLY A 62 35.36 2.18 5.46
CA GLY A 62 35.46 0.85 4.85
C GLY A 62 34.11 0.17 4.56
N THR A 63 32.99 0.82 4.85
CA THR A 63 31.65 0.34 4.46
C THR A 63 31.20 1.01 3.17
N LEU A 64 30.73 0.21 2.22
CA LEU A 64 30.02 0.72 1.04
C LEU A 64 28.61 1.16 1.44
N ARG A 65 28.29 2.43 1.21
CA ARG A 65 26.99 3.03 1.52
C ARG A 65 26.22 3.23 0.22
N PHE A 66 25.10 2.52 0.07
CA PHE A 66 24.26 2.60 -1.13
C PHE A 66 23.00 3.43 -0.87
N THR A 67 22.65 4.29 -1.82
CA THR A 67 21.32 4.90 -1.90
C THR A 67 20.69 4.59 -3.24
N PHE A 68 19.48 4.04 -3.22
CA PHE A 68 18.72 3.67 -4.41
C PHE A 68 17.57 4.63 -4.68
N GLY A 69 17.35 4.95 -5.95
CA GLY A 69 16.12 5.54 -6.45
C GLY A 69 15.38 4.52 -7.31
N ILE A 70 14.23 4.05 -6.85
CA ILE A 70 13.42 3.02 -7.51
C ILE A 70 12.13 3.67 -8.04
N PRO A 71 11.90 3.69 -9.37
CA PRO A 71 10.67 4.21 -9.96
C PRO A 71 9.42 3.47 -9.48
N GLN A 72 8.32 4.21 -9.34
CA GLN A 72 7.00 3.62 -9.10
C GLN A 72 6.63 2.65 -10.23
N GLY A 73 5.99 1.55 -9.85
CA GLY A 73 5.35 0.66 -10.80
C GLY A 73 4.07 1.28 -11.38
N GLU A 74 3.48 0.58 -12.35
CA GLU A 74 2.17 0.92 -12.88
C GLU A 74 1.11 0.95 -11.78
N ASN A 75 0.13 1.83 -11.91
CA ASN A 75 -1.02 1.83 -11.00
C ASN A 75 -1.76 0.50 -11.08
N GLY A 76 -2.27 0.04 -9.93
CA GLY A 76 -3.18 -1.09 -9.89
C GLY A 76 -4.44 -0.81 -10.71
N GLY A 77 -5.03 -1.86 -11.29
CA GLY A 77 -6.34 -1.77 -11.92
C GLY A 77 -7.43 -1.38 -10.90
N GLU A 78 -8.53 -0.86 -11.42
CA GLU A 78 -9.71 -0.56 -10.59
C GLU A 78 -10.23 -1.84 -9.91
N GLY A 79 -10.69 -1.70 -8.67
CA GLY A 79 -11.28 -2.82 -7.93
C GLY A 79 -12.52 -3.35 -8.63
N ALA A 80 -12.86 -4.62 -8.39
CA ALA A 80 -14.13 -5.16 -8.86
C ALA A 80 -15.31 -4.37 -8.24
N PRO A 81 -16.41 -4.16 -8.98
CA PRO A 81 -17.64 -3.62 -8.41
C PRO A 81 -18.09 -4.44 -7.19
N GLY A 82 -18.66 -3.76 -6.19
CA GLY A 82 -19.23 -4.45 -5.03
C GLY A 82 -20.37 -5.39 -5.44
N GLU A 83 -20.37 -6.62 -4.90
CA GLU A 83 -21.45 -7.58 -5.15
C GLU A 83 -22.65 -7.30 -4.24
N VAL A 84 -23.85 -7.24 -4.83
CA VAL A 84 -25.10 -7.31 -4.07
C VAL A 84 -25.51 -8.78 -4.03
N THR A 85 -25.47 -9.37 -2.83
CA THR A 85 -25.89 -10.76 -2.65
C THR A 85 -27.39 -10.93 -2.96
N ALA A 86 -27.78 -12.14 -3.37
CA ALA A 86 -29.20 -12.46 -3.60
C ALA A 86 -30.06 -12.22 -2.35
N ALA A 87 -29.51 -12.41 -1.15
CA ALA A 87 -30.19 -12.12 0.11
C ALA A 87 -30.43 -10.62 0.33
N GLN A 88 -29.44 -9.77 0.05
CA GLN A 88 -29.59 -8.31 0.13
C GLN A 88 -30.62 -7.80 -0.89
N LEU A 89 -30.62 -8.36 -2.10
CA LEU A 89 -31.63 -8.03 -3.10
C LEU A 89 -33.03 -8.47 -2.67
N ALA A 90 -33.17 -9.70 -2.16
CA ALA A 90 -34.45 -10.23 -1.69
C ALA A 90 -35.04 -9.39 -0.54
N GLU A 91 -34.21 -8.97 0.42
CA GLU A 91 -34.64 -8.14 1.54
C GLU A 91 -35.09 -6.74 1.09
N ALA A 92 -34.36 -6.12 0.15
CA ALA A 92 -34.72 -4.82 -0.41
C ALA A 92 -36.05 -4.87 -1.17
N ILE A 93 -36.27 -5.93 -1.95
CA ILE A 93 -37.54 -6.16 -2.65
C ILE A 93 -38.67 -6.39 -1.64
N ALA A 94 -38.47 -7.23 -0.63
CA ALA A 94 -39.49 -7.51 0.39
C ALA A 94 -39.90 -6.25 1.17
N THR A 95 -38.93 -5.42 1.54
CA THR A 95 -39.17 -4.15 2.22
C THR A 95 -39.94 -3.16 1.34
N ARG A 96 -39.55 -3.01 0.07
CA ARG A 96 -40.24 -2.07 -0.85
C ARG A 96 -41.62 -2.56 -1.27
N ALA A 97 -41.80 -3.87 -1.53
CA ALA A 97 -43.06 -4.44 -1.97
C ALA A 97 -44.15 -4.45 -0.88
N SER A 98 -43.77 -4.49 0.40
CA SER A 98 -44.69 -4.45 1.54
C SER A 98 -45.03 -3.03 2.02
N SER A 99 -44.34 -2.01 1.50
CA SER A 99 -44.47 -0.61 1.93
C SER A 99 -44.86 0.32 0.77
N VAL A 100 -45.97 0.01 0.07
CA VAL A 100 -46.59 1.02 -0.82
C VAL A 100 -46.96 2.22 0.06
N ALA A 101 -46.07 3.22 0.09
CA ALA A 101 -46.10 4.29 1.07
C ALA A 101 -47.41 5.08 0.93
N GLY A 102 -48.19 5.16 2.01
CA GLY A 102 -49.42 5.95 2.04
C GLY A 102 -50.73 5.19 1.84
N VAL A 103 -50.71 3.89 1.53
CA VAL A 103 -51.93 3.06 1.50
C VAL A 103 -52.14 2.44 2.89
N SER A 104 -53.13 2.92 3.65
CA SER A 104 -53.42 2.29 4.95
C SER A 104 -54.19 0.97 4.77
N GLN A 105 -54.09 0.08 5.75
CA GLN A 105 -54.81 -1.19 5.75
C GLN A 105 -56.34 -0.96 5.66
N LEU A 106 -57.04 -1.82 4.92
CA LEU A 106 -58.51 -1.80 4.86
C LEU A 106 -59.06 -2.40 6.17
N GLU A 107 -59.57 -1.55 7.05
CA GLU A 107 -60.14 -1.95 8.36
C GLU A 107 -61.64 -2.27 8.26
N MET A 108 -62.06 -3.04 7.25
CA MET A 108 -63.46 -3.46 7.10
C MET A 108 -63.69 -4.84 7.72
N THR A 109 -64.65 -4.94 8.63
CA THR A 109 -65.21 -6.22 9.08
C THR A 109 -66.42 -6.60 8.21
N PRO A 110 -66.53 -7.86 7.74
CA PRO A 110 -67.70 -8.31 6.99
C PRO A 110 -68.99 -8.11 7.81
N ASP A 111 -69.96 -7.42 7.23
CA ASP A 111 -71.30 -7.25 7.82
C ASP A 111 -72.29 -8.21 7.14
N ALA A 112 -73.25 -8.72 7.90
CA ALA A 112 -74.30 -9.60 7.40
C ALA A 112 -75.37 -8.83 6.59
N GLU A 113 -75.48 -7.52 6.80
CA GLU A 113 -76.40 -6.65 6.07
C GLU A 113 -75.63 -5.70 5.13
N TYR A 114 -76.28 -5.30 4.03
CA TYR A 114 -75.66 -4.38 3.07
C TYR A 114 -75.46 -2.99 3.70
N ASN A 115 -74.20 -2.57 3.79
CA ASN A 115 -73.83 -1.25 4.31
C ASN A 115 -73.22 -0.37 3.19
N PRO A 116 -73.91 0.69 2.75
CA PRO A 116 -73.37 1.64 1.77
C PRO A 116 -72.07 2.33 2.19
N GLY A 117 -71.82 2.49 3.50
CA GLY A 117 -70.58 3.09 4.03
C GLY A 117 -69.35 2.23 3.74
N GLN A 118 -69.48 0.91 3.80
CA GLN A 118 -68.42 -0.03 3.44
C GLN A 118 -68.00 0.09 1.97
N ILE A 119 -68.96 0.40 1.07
CA ILE A 119 -68.66 0.65 -0.35
C ILE A 119 -67.89 1.96 -0.55
N GLN A 120 -68.18 2.98 0.26
CA GLN A 120 -67.45 4.25 0.23
C GLN A 120 -66.01 4.11 0.75
N GLU A 121 -65.81 3.32 1.81
CA GLU A 121 -64.46 3.01 2.34
C GLU A 121 -63.62 2.23 1.32
N LEU A 122 -64.21 1.23 0.65
CA LEU A 122 -63.53 0.49 -0.41
C LEU A 122 -63.14 1.40 -1.59
N ALA A 123 -64.06 2.28 -2.02
CA ALA A 123 -63.77 3.26 -3.08
C ALA A 123 -62.66 4.25 -2.68
N GLY A 124 -62.63 4.66 -1.41
CA GLY A 124 -61.57 5.51 -0.85
C GLY A 124 -60.21 4.82 -0.88
N LYS A 125 -60.12 3.57 -0.39
CA LYS A 125 -58.86 2.80 -0.39
C LYS A 125 -58.37 2.47 -1.80
N TYR A 126 -59.29 2.22 -2.73
CA TYR A 126 -58.93 2.03 -4.13
C TYR A 126 -58.30 3.31 -4.74
N ASN A 127 -58.80 4.49 -4.38
CA ASN A 127 -58.20 5.75 -4.81
C ASN A 127 -56.83 6.03 -4.17
N GLU A 128 -56.66 5.71 -2.88
CA GLU A 128 -55.34 5.77 -2.21
C GLU A 128 -54.32 4.88 -2.94
N LEU A 129 -54.71 3.64 -3.26
CA LEU A 129 -53.85 2.71 -4.00
C LEU A 129 -53.49 3.23 -5.39
N LEU A 130 -54.47 3.76 -6.13
CA LEU A 130 -54.23 4.35 -7.44
C LEU A 130 -53.26 5.54 -7.38
N GLN A 131 -53.42 6.42 -6.40
CA GLN A 131 -52.52 7.56 -6.21
C GLN A 131 -51.10 7.12 -5.87
N ALA A 132 -50.95 6.15 -4.96
CA ALA A 132 -49.65 5.64 -4.58
C ALA A 132 -48.92 5.01 -5.78
N LEU A 133 -49.61 4.19 -6.58
CA LEU A 133 -49.05 3.57 -7.79
C LEU A 133 -48.70 4.59 -8.89
N GLN A 134 -49.45 5.68 -9.02
CA GLN A 134 -49.17 6.74 -10.00
C GLN A 134 -48.00 7.64 -9.59
N SER A 135 -47.73 7.77 -8.29
CA SER A 135 -46.64 8.61 -7.77
C SER A 135 -45.25 7.97 -7.87
N GLU A 136 -45.17 6.67 -8.12
CA GLU A 136 -43.92 5.90 -8.20
C GLU A 136 -43.36 5.75 -9.64
N ALA A 137 -44.03 6.35 -10.63
CA ALA A 137 -43.61 6.40 -12.04
C ALA A 137 -43.01 7.77 -12.41
#